data_AF-A0A7I8BVI4-F1
#
_entry.id   AF-A0A7I8BVI4-F1
#
_cell.length_a   1.000
_cell.length_b   1.000
_cell.length_c   1.000
_cell.angle_alpha   90.00
_cell.angle_beta   90.00
_cell.angle_gamma   90.00
#
_symmetry.space_group_name_H-M   'P 1'
#
loop_
_entity.id
_entity.type
_entity.pdbx_description
1 polymer ?
#
loop_
_entity_poly.entity_id
_entity_poly.type
_entity_poly.pdbx_seq_one_letter_code
_entity_poly.pdbx_strand_id
1 'polypeptide(L)'
;MAEDNPKALASVRGHPVHALLVPFPYVCFVGTLLTDLAYWKTADVQWEIFSDWLLLAGLVMAAFAVLAGLIDFLGNRRVRTMSVAWLHVAGNVLAIILAVVNAFVHSRDGYTAIVPTGLTLSFFVVCLLSFTGWIGKTMIYRHRVGVAN
;
A
#
# COMPACT_ATOMS: atom_id res chain seq x y z
N MET A 1 -28.48 -14.17 -19.77
CA MET A 1 -27.49 -13.13 -20.10
C MET A 1 -26.28 -13.40 -19.23
N ALA A 2 -25.15 -13.85 -19.80
CA ALA A 2 -23.95 -14.13 -19.02
C ALA A 2 -23.39 -12.81 -18.48
N GLU A 3 -23.37 -12.66 -17.16
CA GLU A 3 -22.73 -11.52 -16.50
C GLU A 3 -21.23 -11.57 -16.78
N ASP A 4 -20.76 -10.75 -17.73
CA ASP A 4 -19.37 -10.73 -18.14
C ASP A 4 -18.52 -10.14 -17.00
N ASN A 5 -17.67 -10.97 -16.41
CA ASN A 5 -16.91 -10.62 -15.22
C ASN A 5 -15.78 -9.64 -15.63
N PRO A 6 -15.60 -8.50 -14.95
CA PRO A 6 -14.53 -7.55 -15.28
C PRO A 6 -13.16 -8.23 -15.23
N LYS A 7 -12.53 -8.40 -16.40
CA LYS A 7 -11.17 -8.93 -16.56
C LYS A 7 -10.13 -7.84 -16.32
N ALA A 8 -9.04 -8.18 -15.64
CA ALA A 8 -7.86 -7.32 -15.48
C ALA A 8 -7.06 -7.30 -16.81
N LEU A 9 -6.65 -6.11 -17.26
CA LEU A 9 -5.91 -5.96 -18.52
C LEU A 9 -4.43 -6.34 -18.33
N ALA A 10 -3.86 -6.03 -17.18
CA ALA A 10 -2.53 -6.46 -16.77
C ALA A 10 -2.66 -7.72 -15.91
N SER A 11 -2.88 -8.87 -16.56
CA SER A 11 -2.92 -10.17 -15.87
C SER A 11 -1.77 -11.06 -16.34
N VAL A 12 -1.10 -11.70 -15.38
CA VAL A 12 -0.16 -12.80 -15.65
C VAL A 12 -0.86 -14.07 -15.21
N ARG A 13 -1.09 -14.98 -16.17
CA ARG A 13 -1.69 -16.30 -15.92
C ARG A 13 -3.08 -16.24 -15.26
N GLY A 14 -3.86 -15.19 -15.54
CA GLY A 14 -5.20 -14.99 -14.99
C GLY A 14 -5.25 -14.23 -13.65
N HIS A 15 -4.10 -13.93 -13.04
CA HIS A 15 -4.03 -13.14 -11.81
C HIS A 15 -3.68 -11.67 -12.13
N PRO A 16 -4.42 -10.69 -11.57
CA PRO A 16 -4.08 -9.27 -11.72
C PRO A 16 -2.68 -9.00 -11.17
N VAL A 17 -1.80 -8.40 -11.97
CA VAL A 17 -0.41 -8.11 -11.59
C VAL A 17 -0.37 -7.19 -10.37
N HIS A 18 -1.31 -6.25 -10.27
CA HIS A 18 -1.50 -5.41 -9.10
C HIS A 18 -1.68 -6.23 -7.80
N ALA A 19 -2.47 -7.31 -7.83
CA ALA A 19 -2.74 -8.12 -6.64
C ALA A 19 -1.50 -8.91 -6.16
N LEU A 20 -0.56 -9.21 -7.07
CA LEU A 20 0.73 -9.80 -6.74
C LEU A 20 1.70 -8.79 -6.13
N LEU A 21 1.62 -7.51 -6.53
CA LEU A 21 2.55 -6.46 -6.09
C LEU A 21 2.17 -5.82 -4.76
N VAL A 22 0.87 -5.71 -4.42
CA VAL A 22 0.38 -5.05 -3.19
C VAL A 22 0.92 -5.61 -1.87
N PRO A 23 1.19 -6.93 -1.69
CA PRO A 23 1.73 -7.44 -0.44
C PRO A 23 3.12 -6.89 -0.09
N PHE A 24 3.96 -6.61 -1.09
CA PHE A 24 5.33 -6.12 -0.88
C PHE A 24 5.39 -4.76 -0.15
N PRO A 25 4.78 -3.67 -0.65
CA PRO A 25 4.80 -2.40 0.05
C PRO A 25 4.13 -2.51 1.43
N TYR A 26 3.08 -3.32 1.57
CA TYR A 26 2.42 -3.53 2.86
C TYR A 26 3.39 -4.10 3.91
N VAL A 27 4.12 -5.17 3.57
CA VAL A 27 5.10 -5.79 4.48
C VAL A 27 6.24 -4.80 4.79
N CYS A 28 6.72 -4.05 3.79
CA CYS A 28 7.74 -3.03 4.01
C CYS A 28 7.29 -1.96 5.02
N PHE A 29 6.09 -1.38 4.85
CA PHE A 29 5.61 -0.33 5.75
C PHE A 29 5.26 -0.86 7.15
N VAL A 30 4.77 -2.10 7.27
CA VAL A 30 4.63 -2.76 8.57
C VAL A 30 6.00 -2.96 9.23
N GLY A 31 7.01 -3.37 8.44
CA GLY A 31 8.40 -3.45 8.86
C GLY A 31 8.90 -2.12 9.41
N THR A 32 8.72 -1.02 8.67
CA THR A 32 9.09 0.34 9.11
C THR A 32 8.45 0.69 10.45
N LEU A 33 7.15 0.42 10.64
CA LEU A 33 6.50 0.69 11.93
C LEU A 33 7.12 -0.12 13.09
N LEU A 34 7.47 -1.38 12.84
CA LEU A 34 8.07 -2.24 13.86
C LEU A 34 9.49 -1.78 14.21
N THR A 35 10.29 -1.36 13.22
CA THR A 35 11.64 -0.84 13.43
C THR A 35 11.60 0.53 14.09
N ASP A 36 10.65 1.40 13.76
CA ASP A 36 10.42 2.68 14.46
C ASP A 36 10.08 2.46 15.94
N LEU A 37 9.25 1.45 16.24
CA LEU A 37 8.90 1.08 17.60
C LEU A 37 10.12 0.54 18.35
N ALA A 38 10.94 -0.28 17.69
CA ALA A 38 12.19 -0.79 18.26
C ALA A 38 13.18 0.34 18.54
N TYR A 39 13.34 1.29 17.62
CA TYR A 39 14.15 2.49 17.82
C TYR A 39 13.64 3.31 19.00
N TRP A 40 12.33 3.56 19.09
CA TRP A 40 11.75 4.29 20.22
C TRP A 40 12.05 3.64 21.59
N LYS A 41 12.16 2.31 21.63
CA LYS A 41 12.45 1.56 22.86
C LYS A 41 13.94 1.43 23.18
N THR A 42 14.80 1.37 22.16
CA THR A 42 16.22 1.02 22.33
C THR A 42 17.18 2.16 22.06
N ALA A 43 16.76 3.18 21.30
CA ALA A 43 17.59 4.26 20.76
C ALA A 43 18.82 3.76 19.95
N ASP A 44 18.76 2.54 19.41
CA ASP A 44 19.83 1.98 18.57
C ASP A 44 19.67 2.45 17.12
N VAL A 45 20.69 3.14 16.61
CA VAL A 45 20.73 3.71 15.25
C VAL A 45 20.55 2.67 14.14
N GLN A 46 20.82 1.38 14.41
CA GLN A 46 20.57 0.33 13.42
C GLN A 46 19.09 0.26 13.02
N TRP A 47 18.16 0.48 13.96
CA TRP A 47 16.73 0.47 13.68
C TRP A 47 16.29 1.62 12.79
N GLU A 48 16.90 2.80 12.95
CA GLU A 48 16.68 3.97 12.09
C GLU A 48 17.09 3.67 10.65
N ILE A 49 18.29 3.10 10.47
CA ILE A 49 18.77 2.68 9.15
C ILE A 49 17.83 1.65 8.52
N PHE A 50 17.35 0.66 9.29
CA PHE A 50 16.38 -0.32 8.77
C PHE A 50 15.06 0.33 8.38
N SER A 51 14.52 1.24 9.18
CA SER A 51 13.31 2.00 8.86
C SER A 51 13.43 2.73 7.53
N ASP A 52 14.55 3.42 7.30
CA ASP A 52 14.81 4.17 6.07
C ASP A 52 14.81 3.27 4.83
N TRP A 53 15.53 2.15 4.89
CA TRP A 53 15.60 1.20 3.78
C TRP A 53 14.26 0.52 3.51
N LEU A 54 13.52 0.15 4.56
CA LEU A 54 12.18 -0.44 4.44
C LEU A 54 11.19 0.56 3.84
N LEU A 55 11.26 1.82 4.26
CA LEU A 55 10.38 2.87 3.78
C LEU A 55 10.66 3.18 2.29
N LEU A 56 11.94 3.26 1.91
CA LEU A 56 12.36 3.41 0.51
C LEU A 56 11.91 2.23 -0.36
N ALA A 57 12.19 1.00 0.07
CA ALA A 57 11.79 -0.21 -0.65
C ALA A 57 10.26 -0.31 -0.78
N GLY A 58 9.53 0.02 0.29
CA GLY A 58 8.08 0.08 0.31
C GLY A 58 7.53 1.09 -0.69
N LEU A 59 8.09 2.30 -0.77
CA LEU A 59 7.70 3.32 -1.74
C LEU A 59 7.96 2.88 -3.19
N VAL A 60 9.11 2.26 -3.46
CA VAL A 60 9.44 1.73 -4.80
C VAL A 60 8.43 0.66 -5.22
N MET A 61 8.14 -0.30 -4.34
CA MET A 61 7.17 -1.35 -4.62
C MET A 61 5.74 -0.82 -4.73
N ALA A 62 5.39 0.19 -3.93
CA ALA A 62 4.10 0.87 -4.04
C ALA A 62 3.94 1.57 -5.39
N ALA A 63 4.99 2.20 -5.92
CA ALA A 63 4.96 2.81 -7.25
C ALA A 63 4.65 1.77 -8.33
N PHE A 64 5.30 0.61 -8.32
CA PHE A 64 4.99 -0.48 -9.24
C PHE A 64 3.55 -1.00 -9.08
N ALA A 65 3.07 -1.16 -7.83
CA ALA A 65 1.72 -1.61 -7.56
C ALA A 65 0.64 -0.62 -8.02
N VAL A 66 0.89 0.69 -7.91
CA VAL A 66 0.01 1.75 -8.41
C VAL A 66 -0.02 1.77 -9.93
N LEU A 67 1.13 1.63 -10.60
CA LEU A 67 1.17 1.60 -12.06
C LEU A 67 0.34 0.41 -12.60
N ALA A 68 0.53 -0.78 -12.03
CA ALA A 68 -0.26 -1.94 -12.39
C ALA A 68 -1.77 -1.74 -12.09
N GLY A 69 -2.10 -1.22 -10.91
CA GLY A 69 -3.48 -0.97 -10.51
C GLY A 69 -4.18 0.09 -11.37
N LEU A 70 -3.46 1.12 -11.81
CA LEU A 70 -3.98 2.17 -12.66
C LEU A 70 -4.31 1.64 -14.07
N ILE A 71 -3.46 0.78 -14.62
CA ILE A 71 -3.71 0.10 -15.91
C ILE A 71 -5.01 -0.71 -15.83
N ASP A 72 -5.19 -1.50 -14.76
CA ASP A 72 -6.40 -2.30 -14.56
C ASP A 72 -7.64 -1.44 -14.30
N PHE A 73 -7.51 -0.37 -13.52
CA PHE A 73 -8.62 0.53 -13.18
C PHE A 73 -9.11 1.35 -14.38
N LEU A 74 -8.19 1.88 -15.20
CA LEU A 74 -8.54 2.63 -16.42
C LEU A 74 -9.07 1.70 -17.51
N GLY A 75 -8.57 0.46 -17.56
CA GLY A 75 -9.00 -0.57 -18.49
C GLY A 75 -10.44 -1.04 -18.31
N ASN A 76 -11.02 -0.90 -17.11
CA ASN A 76 -12.28 -1.51 -16.76
C ASN A 76 -13.36 -0.51 -16.33
N ARG A 77 -14.23 -0.14 -17.27
CA ARG A 77 -15.31 0.84 -17.05
C ARG A 77 -16.28 0.43 -15.93
N ARG A 78 -16.48 -0.88 -15.71
CA ARG A 78 -17.37 -1.43 -14.65
C ARG A 78 -16.80 -1.25 -13.25
N VAL A 79 -15.48 -1.31 -13.10
CA VAL A 79 -14.79 -1.04 -11.81
C VAL A 79 -14.90 0.45 -11.45
N ARG A 80 -14.77 1.34 -12.44
CA ARG A 80 -14.88 2.80 -12.24
C ARG A 80 -16.27 3.28 -11.79
N THR A 81 -17.32 2.52 -12.06
CA THR A 81 -18.68 2.84 -11.62
C THR A 81 -18.96 2.44 -10.17
N MET A 82 -18.03 1.71 -9.52
CA MET A 82 -18.19 1.28 -8.13
C MET A 82 -17.59 2.30 -7.17
N SER A 83 -18.41 2.89 -6.31
CA SER A 83 -17.95 3.84 -5.28
C SER A 83 -16.91 3.23 -4.33
N VAL A 84 -17.02 1.92 -4.06
CA VAL A 84 -16.08 1.17 -3.22
C VAL A 84 -14.67 1.10 -3.85
N ALA A 85 -14.58 1.01 -5.18
CA ALA A 85 -13.31 1.02 -5.88
C ALA A 85 -12.60 2.38 -5.75
N TRP A 86 -13.35 3.49 -5.83
CA TRP A 86 -12.81 4.83 -5.60
C TRP A 86 -12.30 5.02 -4.18
N LEU A 87 -13.00 4.50 -3.16
CA LEU A 87 -12.54 4.55 -1.77
C LEU A 87 -11.23 3.76 -1.60
N HIS A 88 -11.12 2.59 -2.22
CA HIS A 88 -9.89 1.81 -2.22
C HIS A 88 -8.73 2.56 -2.87
N VAL A 89 -8.92 3.12 -4.06
CA VAL A 89 -7.89 3.90 -4.77
C VAL A 89 -7.47 5.13 -3.96
N ALA A 90 -8.43 5.93 -3.49
CA ALA A 90 -8.16 7.14 -2.71
C ALA A 90 -7.40 6.84 -1.42
N GLY A 91 -7.79 5.78 -0.69
CA GLY A 91 -7.09 5.40 0.54
C GLY A 91 -5.65 4.92 0.29
N ASN A 92 -5.39 4.20 -0.81
CA ASN A 92 -4.02 3.80 -1.15
C ASN A 92 -3.16 4.99 -1.57
N VAL A 93 -3.71 5.93 -2.35
CA VAL A 93 -3.01 7.17 -2.72
C VAL A 93 -2.67 7.98 -1.47
N LEU A 94 -3.61 8.13 -0.55
CA LEU A 94 -3.36 8.82 0.72
C LEU A 94 -2.29 8.11 1.57
N ALA A 95 -2.28 6.78 1.62
CA ALA A 95 -1.24 6.02 2.33
C ALA A 95 0.16 6.26 1.73
N ILE A 96 0.27 6.29 0.40
CA ILE A 96 1.53 6.57 -0.29
C ILE A 96 2.00 8.00 -0.03
N ILE A 97 1.09 8.99 -0.06
CA ILE A 97 1.43 10.38 0.28
C ILE A 97 1.98 10.47 1.70
N LEU A 98 1.32 9.82 2.67
CA LEU A 98 1.80 9.79 4.05
C LEU A 98 3.15 9.07 4.17
N ALA A 99 3.39 7.99 3.43
CA ALA A 99 4.67 7.30 3.42
C ALA A 99 5.80 8.15 2.81
N VAL A 100 5.51 8.93 1.76
CA VAL A 100 6.47 9.89 1.19
C VAL A 100 6.80 10.99 2.20
N VAL A 101 5.79 11.56 2.87
CA VAL A 101 6.01 12.53 3.95
C VAL A 101 6.83 11.90 5.07
N ASN A 102 6.56 10.64 5.41
CA ASN A 102 7.32 9.91 6.42
C ASN A 102 8.80 9.76 6.03
N ALA A 103 9.09 9.52 4.74
CA ALA A 103 10.47 9.42 4.26
C ALA A 103 11.24 10.73 4.39
N PHE A 104 10.58 11.87 4.15
CA PHE A 104 11.18 13.19 4.40
C PHE A 104 11.34 13.52 5.89
N VAL A 105 10.50 12.94 6.75
CA VAL A 105 10.65 13.09 8.20
C VAL A 105 11.82 12.24 8.71
N HIS A 106 11.96 11.03 8.18
CA HIS A 106 13.07 10.11 8.44
C HIS A 106 14.42 10.61 7.90
N SER A 107 14.44 11.41 6.83
CA SER A 107 15.68 12.01 6.32
C SER A 107 16.30 13.09 7.23
N ARG A 108 15.78 13.26 8.46
CA ARG A 108 16.35 14.13 9.49
C ARG A 108 17.31 13.32 10.33
N ASP A 109 18.21 13.99 11.04
CA ASP A 109 19.16 13.26 11.87
C ASP A 109 18.62 12.96 13.27
N GLY A 110 18.80 11.71 13.69
CA GLY A 110 18.68 11.26 15.07
C GLY A 110 17.25 11.16 15.58
N TYR A 111 17.08 11.22 16.89
CA TYR A 111 15.84 10.81 17.56
C TYR A 111 14.56 11.49 17.03
N THR A 112 14.67 12.74 16.57
CA THR A 112 13.54 13.52 16.03
C THR A 112 13.07 13.09 14.64
N ALA A 113 13.84 12.29 13.94
CA ALA A 113 13.48 11.67 12.66
C ALA A 113 12.37 10.63 12.84
N ILE A 114 12.39 9.92 13.98
CA ILE A 114 11.44 8.85 14.27
C ILE A 114 10.38 9.33 15.26
N VAL A 115 10.78 9.92 16.38
CA VAL A 115 9.84 10.27 17.46
C VAL A 115 9.60 11.77 17.54
N PRO A 116 8.34 12.24 17.65
CA PRO A 116 7.09 11.48 17.58
C PRO A 116 6.53 11.32 16.16
N THR A 117 7.03 12.11 15.22
CA THR A 117 6.35 12.35 13.93
C THR A 117 6.48 11.16 12.98
N GLY A 118 7.67 10.58 12.83
CA GLY A 118 7.91 9.43 11.94
C GLY A 118 7.10 8.20 12.36
N LEU A 119 7.16 7.84 13.64
CA LEU A 119 6.40 6.74 14.24
C LEU A 119 4.88 6.92 14.05
N THR A 120 4.39 8.15 14.24
CA THR A 120 2.96 8.47 14.04
C THR A 120 2.55 8.29 12.59
N LEU A 121 3.36 8.76 11.64
CA LEU A 121 3.12 8.60 10.21
C LEU A 121 3.16 7.12 9.80
N SER A 122 4.16 6.35 10.25
CA SER A 122 4.25 4.90 10.03
C SER A 122 2.99 4.18 10.51
N PHE A 123 2.48 4.54 11.70
CA PHE A 123 1.25 3.97 12.23
C PHE A 123 0.03 4.26 11.34
N PHE A 124 -0.15 5.50 10.91
CA PHE A 124 -1.27 5.86 10.04
C PHE A 124 -1.19 5.20 8.66
N VAL A 125 0.01 5.07 8.08
CA VAL A 125 0.21 4.35 6.81
C VAL A 125 -0.25 2.90 6.95
N VAL A 126 0.20 2.18 7.98
CA VAL A 126 -0.17 0.78 8.21
C VAL A 126 -1.67 0.62 8.46
N CYS A 127 -2.27 1.50 9.26
CA CYS A 127 -3.71 1.50 9.53
C CYS A 127 -4.51 1.71 8.25
N LEU A 128 -4.12 2.67 7.42
CA LEU A 128 -4.81 3.00 6.18
C LEU A 128 -4.70 1.87 5.16
N LEU A 129 -3.51 1.27 4.99
CA LEU A 129 -3.33 0.13 4.10
C LEU A 129 -4.07 -1.13 4.56
N SER A 130 -4.15 -1.35 5.88
CA SER A 130 -4.95 -2.45 6.43
C SER A 130 -6.44 -2.25 6.14
N PHE A 131 -6.92 -1.00 6.28
CA PHE A 131 -8.29 -0.63 5.94
C PHE A 131 -8.59 -0.77 4.44
N THR A 132 -7.72 -0.23 3.57
CA THR A 132 -7.91 -0.36 2.12
C THR A 132 -7.77 -1.80 1.64
N GLY A 133 -6.87 -2.59 2.24
CA GLY A 133 -6.73 -4.02 1.97
C GLY A 133 -7.99 -4.80 2.31
N TRP A 134 -8.66 -4.46 3.42
CA TRP A 134 -9.96 -5.04 3.75
C TRP A 134 -11.03 -4.69 2.71
N ILE A 135 -11.10 -3.43 2.27
CA ILE A 135 -11.98 -3.01 1.18
C ILE A 135 -11.67 -3.77 -0.13
N GLY A 136 -10.39 -3.97 -0.45
CA GLY A 136 -9.96 -4.75 -1.61
C GLY A 136 -10.52 -6.17 -1.58
N LYS A 137 -10.41 -6.84 -0.43
CA LYS A 137 -10.98 -8.18 -0.22
C LYS A 137 -12.49 -8.19 -0.38
N THR A 138 -13.21 -7.19 0.14
CA THR A 138 -14.68 -7.16 -0.01
C THR A 138 -15.12 -7.00 -1.47
N MET A 139 -14.36 -6.31 -2.32
CA MET A 139 -14.62 -6.24 -3.77
C MET A 139 -14.49 -7.60 -4.46
N ILE A 140 -13.50 -8.41 -4.06
CA ILE A 140 -13.32 -9.77 -4.59
C ILE A 140 -14.48 -10.68 -4.15
N TYR A 141 -14.80 -10.69 -2.85
CA TYR A 141 -15.80 -11.61 -2.28
C TYR A 141 -17.25 -11.24 -2.64
N ARG A 142 -17.60 -9.95 -2.68
CA ARG A 142 -18.99 -9.50 -2.94
C ARG A 142 -19.27 -9.17 -4.41
N HIS A 143 -18.27 -8.74 -5.18
CA HIS A 143 -18.47 -8.25 -6.53
C HIS A 143 -17.74 -9.05 -7.62
N ARG A 144 -17.08 -10.17 -7.25
CA ARG A 144 -16.39 -11.12 -8.15
C ARG A 144 -15.34 -10.50 -9.08
N VAL A 145 -14.86 -9.30 -8.80
CA VAL A 145 -13.83 -8.62 -9.61
C VAL A 145 -12.55 -9.45 -9.59
N GLY A 146 -12.09 -9.92 -10.76
CA GLY A 146 -10.82 -10.66 -10.90
C GLY A 146 -10.89 -12.19 -10.83
N VAL A 147 -12.08 -12.81 -10.80
CA VAL A 147 -12.20 -14.28 -10.92
C VAL A 147 -12.25 -14.67 -12.41
N ALA A 148 -11.18 -15.29 -12.90
CA ALA A 148 -11.21 -16.02 -14.16
C ALA A 148 -11.99 -17.34 -13.96
N ASN A 149 -12.96 -17.62 -14.83
CA ASN A 149 -13.57 -18.95 -14.95
C ASN A 149 -12.57 -19.94 -15.54
#